data_AF-J0WR82-F1
#
_entry.id   AF-J0WR82-F1
#
_cell.length_a   1.000
_cell.length_b   1.000
_cell.length_c   1.000
_cell.angle_alpha   90.00
_cell.angle_beta   90.00
_cell.angle_gamma   90.00
#
_symmetry.space_group_name_H-M   'P 1'
#
loop_
_entity.id
_entity.type
_entity.pdbx_description
1 polymer ?
#
loop_
_entity_poly.entity_id
_entity_poly.type
_entity_poly.pdbx_seq_one_letter_code
_entity_poly.pdbx_strand_id
1 'polypeptide(L)'
;MKFSIRVADPAGNITIFVLGDVPPEQYAPVAAKLLSMEEYHAEQVAFQVPPRMGAQGRIQMMGGEFCGNATRSFGYLLSTQLPGTPDTVIVEVSGAEQPLTVQIDREGGRCETEMPLPVGTIQIPFDGQEYNAVCFDGIVHTIVPGEAKGEAFVRELLAAVQAAAPASAYGILFLNGENMVPVVYVCDTDSLIWESSCGSGSMAVAVFLALQQGDGEHRFSLHQPGGVIEAAAAIENGKVIRCRMGGPVSLSEEIIITLPEF
;
A
#
# COMPACT_ATOMS: atom_id res chain seq x y z
N MET A 1 29.49 -4.89 -2.40
CA MET A 1 28.73 -4.34 -1.26
C MET A 1 28.17 -5.44 -0.36
N LYS A 2 28.12 -5.21 0.96
CA LYS A 2 27.55 -6.14 1.96
C LYS A 2 26.59 -5.38 2.88
N PHE A 3 25.37 -5.87 3.03
CA PHE A 3 24.31 -5.26 3.84
C PHE A 3 23.38 -6.34 4.40
N SER A 4 22.54 -6.00 5.37
CA SER A 4 21.48 -6.90 5.84
C SER A 4 20.15 -6.59 5.17
N ILE A 5 19.25 -7.57 5.14
CA ILE A 5 17.87 -7.40 4.70
C ILE A 5 16.91 -8.02 5.71
N ARG A 6 15.66 -7.54 5.68
CA ARG A 6 14.50 -8.20 6.29
C ARG A 6 13.41 -8.34 5.23
N VAL A 7 12.80 -9.51 5.17
CA VAL A 7 11.66 -9.76 4.28
C VAL A 7 10.39 -9.65 5.10
N ALA A 8 9.44 -8.84 4.65
CA ALA A 8 8.15 -8.70 5.29
C ALA A 8 7.03 -9.16 4.36
N ASP A 9 6.03 -9.82 4.92
CA ASP A 9 4.82 -10.22 4.20
C ASP A 9 3.59 -9.53 4.80
N PRO A 10 3.18 -8.38 4.21
CA PRO A 10 1.90 -7.75 4.45
C PRO A 10 0.85 -8.21 3.43
N ALA A 11 0.16 -9.32 3.72
CA ALA A 11 -0.92 -9.85 2.87
C ALA A 11 -0.47 -10.11 1.42
N GLY A 12 0.65 -10.82 1.24
CA GLY A 12 1.20 -11.25 -0.03
C GLY A 12 1.98 -10.18 -0.79
N ASN A 13 1.90 -8.91 -0.37
CA ASN A 13 2.65 -7.80 -0.99
C ASN A 13 4.08 -7.72 -0.40
N ILE A 14 4.85 -8.79 -0.63
CA ILE A 14 6.12 -9.02 0.05
C ILE A 14 7.12 -7.89 -0.26
N THR A 15 7.65 -7.29 0.80
CA THR A 15 8.60 -6.17 0.71
C THR A 15 9.94 -6.57 1.34
N ILE A 16 11.04 -6.36 0.60
CA ILE A 16 12.40 -6.49 1.13
C ILE A 16 12.85 -5.13 1.68
N PHE A 17 13.15 -5.09 2.97
CA PHE A 17 13.80 -3.95 3.63
C PHE A 17 15.31 -4.13 3.61
N VAL A 18 16.01 -3.26 2.90
CA VAL A 18 17.47 -3.19 2.90
C VAL A 18 17.93 -2.38 4.11
N LEU A 19 18.68 -3.04 4.99
CA LEU A 19 19.24 -2.50 6.21
C LEU A 19 20.74 -2.26 6.02
N GLY A 20 21.13 -1.00 6.01
CA GLY A 20 22.52 -0.58 5.87
C GLY A 20 22.73 0.45 4.76
N ASP A 21 23.95 0.97 4.72
CA ASP A 21 24.30 2.08 3.84
C ASP A 21 24.51 1.58 2.40
N VAL A 22 23.45 1.67 1.61
CA VAL A 22 23.51 1.57 0.15
C VAL A 22 23.50 3.00 -0.42
N PRO A 23 24.46 3.37 -1.29
CA PRO A 23 24.43 4.66 -1.96
C PRO A 23 23.18 4.81 -2.85
N PRO A 24 22.55 5.99 -2.92
CA PRO A 24 21.32 6.19 -3.70
C PRO A 24 21.44 5.77 -5.18
N GLU A 25 22.60 5.97 -5.80
CA GLU A 25 22.90 5.55 -7.17
C GLU A 25 22.84 4.03 -7.39
N GLN A 26 22.94 3.24 -6.31
CA GLN A 26 22.86 1.79 -6.33
C GLN A 26 21.45 1.26 -6.05
N TYR A 27 20.45 2.10 -5.72
CA TYR A 27 19.12 1.61 -5.35
C TYR A 27 18.44 0.83 -6.46
N ALA A 28 18.41 1.37 -7.68
CA ALA A 28 17.78 0.69 -8.81
C ALA A 28 18.42 -0.68 -9.13
N PRO A 29 19.74 -0.80 -9.33
CA PRO A 29 20.34 -2.10 -9.62
C PRO A 29 20.27 -3.09 -8.44
N VAL A 30 20.39 -2.61 -7.20
CA VAL A 30 20.23 -3.47 -6.01
C VAL A 30 18.80 -3.98 -5.89
N ALA A 31 17.80 -3.11 -6.04
CA ALA A 31 16.39 -3.50 -6.00
C ALA A 31 16.08 -4.52 -7.10
N ALA A 32 16.50 -4.25 -8.34
CA ALA A 32 16.32 -5.19 -9.44
C ALA A 32 16.97 -6.55 -9.15
N LYS A 33 18.18 -6.55 -8.55
CA LYS A 33 18.86 -7.80 -8.20
C LYS A 33 18.14 -8.56 -7.08
N LEU A 34 17.65 -7.88 -6.04
CA LEU A 34 16.90 -8.49 -4.95
C LEU A 34 15.55 -9.04 -5.42
N LEU A 35 14.84 -8.31 -6.29
CA LEU A 35 13.59 -8.79 -6.89
C LEU A 35 13.79 -9.99 -7.82
N SER A 36 14.98 -10.15 -8.42
CA SER A 36 15.30 -11.34 -9.22
C SER A 36 15.56 -12.61 -8.40
N MET A 37 15.62 -12.50 -7.07
CA MET A 37 15.83 -13.64 -6.16
C MET A 37 14.48 -14.28 -5.84
N GLU A 38 14.11 -15.29 -6.62
CA GLU A 38 12.82 -15.98 -6.52
C GLU A 38 12.53 -16.53 -5.12
N GLU A 39 13.56 -16.87 -4.33
CA GLU A 39 13.39 -17.40 -2.97
C GLU A 39 12.68 -16.43 -2.01
N TYR A 40 12.66 -15.12 -2.32
CA TYR A 40 12.00 -14.12 -1.50
C TYR A 40 10.58 -13.81 -1.95
N HIS A 41 10.20 -14.18 -3.18
CA HIS A 41 8.89 -13.86 -3.76
C HIS A 41 8.49 -12.38 -3.60
N ALA A 42 9.48 -11.48 -3.59
CA ALA A 42 9.26 -10.08 -3.27
C ALA A 42 8.69 -9.30 -4.47
N GLU A 43 7.77 -8.40 -4.18
CA GLU A 43 7.18 -7.48 -5.16
C GLU A 43 7.83 -6.09 -5.05
N GLN A 44 8.35 -5.74 -3.88
CA GLN A 44 8.88 -4.41 -3.58
C GLN A 44 10.20 -4.45 -2.80
N VAL A 45 10.97 -3.37 -2.94
CA VAL A 45 12.18 -3.13 -2.15
C VAL A 45 12.13 -1.74 -1.54
N ALA A 46 12.50 -1.63 -0.27
CA ALA A 46 12.59 -0.39 0.47
C ALA A 46 13.96 -0.27 1.15
N PHE A 47 14.61 0.88 1.01
CA PHE A 47 15.92 1.16 1.60
C PHE A 47 15.75 1.95 2.88
N GLN A 48 16.22 1.41 4.01
CA GLN A 48 16.28 2.18 5.24
C GLN A 48 17.35 3.26 5.13
N VAL A 49 16.98 4.48 5.50
CA VAL A 49 17.80 5.68 5.33
C VAL A 49 17.63 6.63 6.52
N PRO A 50 18.53 7.61 6.71
CA PRO A 50 18.38 8.58 7.78
C PRO A 50 17.06 9.36 7.69
N PRO A 51 16.32 9.50 8.82
CA PRO A 51 15.16 10.39 8.92
C PRO A 51 15.51 11.84 8.59
N ARG A 52 14.57 12.57 8.01
CA ARG A 52 14.71 13.98 7.59
C ARG A 52 13.69 14.90 8.25
N MET A 53 12.65 14.34 8.86
CA MET A 53 11.49 15.05 9.42
C MET A 53 11.32 14.79 10.92
N GLY A 54 12.33 14.19 11.56
CA GLY A 54 12.35 13.94 13.00
C GLY A 54 11.62 12.67 13.44
N ALA A 55 11.24 11.79 12.53
CA ALA A 55 10.69 10.47 12.86
C ALA A 55 11.75 9.52 13.42
N GLN A 56 11.32 8.37 13.95
CA GLN A 56 12.20 7.37 14.55
C GLN A 56 12.94 6.53 13.50
N GLY A 57 12.43 6.47 12.27
CA GLY A 57 13.04 5.76 11.16
C GLY A 57 12.48 6.24 9.82
N ARG A 58 13.23 6.02 8.74
CA ARG A 58 12.80 6.36 7.38
C ARG A 58 13.11 5.23 6.40
N ILE A 59 12.20 5.01 5.46
CA ILE A 59 12.44 4.18 4.28
C ILE A 59 12.28 5.00 2.98
N GLN A 60 13.03 4.60 1.97
CA GLN A 60 12.91 5.05 0.59
C GLN A 60 12.47 3.86 -0.26
N MET A 61 11.27 3.91 -0.82
CA MET A 61 10.81 2.88 -1.75
C MET A 61 11.63 2.91 -3.05
N MET A 62 11.78 1.76 -3.70
CA MET A 62 12.57 1.62 -4.93
C MET A 62 12.10 2.54 -6.07
N GLY A 63 10.79 2.83 -6.16
CA GLY A 63 10.19 3.76 -7.13
C GLY A 63 9.98 5.17 -6.58
N GLY A 64 10.31 5.41 -5.31
CA GLY A 64 10.10 6.69 -4.62
C GLY A 64 8.65 7.01 -4.26
N GLU A 65 7.73 6.08 -4.49
CA GLU A 65 6.32 6.15 -4.16
C GLU A 65 6.06 5.98 -2.66
N PHE A 66 4.81 6.28 -2.26
CA PHE A 66 4.28 5.89 -0.98
C PHE A 66 3.67 4.48 -1.06
N CYS A 67 3.99 3.62 -0.10
CA CYS A 67 3.38 2.31 0.06
C CYS A 67 2.95 2.08 1.50
N GLY A 68 1.64 1.98 1.75
CA GLY A 68 1.10 1.72 3.09
C GLY A 68 1.49 0.34 3.65
N ASN A 69 1.58 -0.68 2.79
CA ASN A 69 1.98 -2.05 3.18
C ASN A 69 3.43 -2.07 3.67
N ALA A 70 4.33 -1.42 2.93
CA ALA A 70 5.71 -1.22 3.35
C ALA A 70 5.78 -0.35 4.63
N THR A 71 4.96 0.70 4.74
CA THR A 71 4.92 1.59 5.91
C THR A 71 4.58 0.84 7.20
N ARG A 72 3.48 0.08 7.22
CA ARG A 72 3.09 -0.69 8.43
C ARG A 72 4.11 -1.78 8.77
N SER A 73 4.69 -2.41 7.74
CA SER A 73 5.71 -3.45 7.93
C SER A 73 7.02 -2.88 8.46
N PHE A 74 7.42 -1.71 7.98
CA PHE A 74 8.59 -1.01 8.49
C PHE A 74 8.38 -0.53 9.92
N GLY A 75 7.19 -0.02 10.26
CA GLY A 75 6.90 0.32 11.66
C GLY A 75 7.01 -0.88 12.60
N TYR A 76 6.57 -2.07 12.15
CA TYR A 76 6.78 -3.30 12.91
C TYR A 76 8.26 -3.63 13.09
N LEU A 77 9.02 -3.61 11.99
CA LEU A 77 10.46 -3.86 12.00
C LEU A 77 11.20 -2.89 12.92
N LEU A 78 10.94 -1.59 12.76
CA LEU A 78 11.56 -0.53 13.55
C LEU A 78 11.23 -0.70 15.04
N SER A 79 9.99 -1.05 15.37
CA SER A 79 9.62 -1.36 16.75
C SER A 79 10.49 -2.47 17.36
N THR A 80 10.84 -3.52 16.60
CA THR A 80 11.76 -4.57 17.09
C THR A 80 13.21 -4.10 17.31
N GLN A 81 13.62 -3.02 16.67
CA GLN A 81 14.98 -2.47 16.75
C GLN A 81 15.11 -1.38 17.84
N LEU A 82 13.99 -0.76 18.24
CA LEU A 82 13.98 0.32 19.22
C LEU A 82 14.00 -0.20 20.67
N PRO A 83 14.66 0.52 21.60
CA PRO A 83 14.64 0.17 23.02
C PRO A 83 13.22 0.09 23.58
N GLY A 84 12.93 -0.96 24.33
CA GLY A 84 11.61 -1.18 24.94
C GLY A 84 10.53 -1.64 23.96
N THR A 85 10.86 -1.89 22.69
CA THR A 85 9.97 -2.51 21.69
C THR A 85 8.57 -1.88 21.63
N PRO A 86 8.47 -0.57 21.36
CA PRO A 86 7.24 0.20 21.55
C PRO A 86 6.11 -0.23 20.60
N ASP A 87 4.88 -0.27 21.10
CA ASP A 87 3.69 -0.62 20.30
C ASP A 87 3.19 0.54 19.41
N THR A 88 3.92 1.65 19.39
CA THR A 88 3.67 2.76 18.47
C THR A 88 4.99 3.37 18.05
N VAL A 89 5.16 3.58 16.76
CA VAL A 89 6.33 4.24 16.18
C VAL A 89 5.91 5.28 15.15
N ILE A 90 6.74 6.28 14.96
CA ILE A 90 6.59 7.30 13.91
C ILE A 90 7.65 7.04 12.85
N VAL A 91 7.21 6.90 11.59
CA VAL A 91 8.08 6.59 10.44
C VAL A 91 7.93 7.62 9.33
N GLU A 92 8.98 7.77 8.54
CA GLU A 92 8.95 8.51 7.27
C GLU A 92 9.04 7.53 6.11
N VAL A 93 8.27 7.78 5.04
CA VAL A 93 8.28 6.99 3.81
C VAL A 93 8.36 7.94 2.63
N SER A 94 9.02 7.54 1.55
CA SER A 94 8.96 8.27 0.29
C SER A 94 7.51 8.47 -0.18
N GLY A 95 7.22 9.56 -0.87
CA GLY A 95 5.85 9.89 -1.30
C GLY A 95 4.89 10.35 -0.19
N ALA A 96 5.28 10.33 1.09
CA ALA A 96 4.50 10.92 2.18
C ALA A 96 5.03 12.32 2.55
N GLU A 97 4.14 13.30 2.64
CA GLU A 97 4.49 14.69 3.00
C GLU A 97 4.72 14.90 4.51
N GLN A 98 4.27 13.95 5.34
CA GLN A 98 4.33 14.00 6.79
C GLN A 98 4.74 12.63 7.36
N PRO A 99 5.39 12.58 8.54
CA PRO A 99 5.62 11.32 9.23
C PRO A 99 4.30 10.63 9.56
N LEU A 100 4.31 9.30 9.52
CA LEU A 100 3.14 8.47 9.72
C LEU A 100 3.26 7.72 11.03
N THR A 101 2.16 7.66 11.77
CA THR A 101 2.07 6.84 12.98
C THR A 101 1.75 5.40 12.59
N VAL A 102 2.56 4.46 13.05
CA VAL A 102 2.31 3.02 12.95
C VAL A 102 2.03 2.48 14.34
N GLN A 103 0.90 1.80 14.48
CA GLN A 103 0.50 1.07 15.67
C GLN A 103 0.76 -0.42 15.47
N ILE A 104 1.34 -1.06 16.49
CA ILE A 104 1.71 -2.48 16.48
C ILE A 104 0.88 -3.18 17.55
N ASP A 105 0.06 -4.14 17.12
CA ASP A 105 -0.63 -5.08 18.00
C ASP A 105 0.10 -6.42 17.95
N ARG A 106 0.98 -6.66 18.91
CA ARG A 106 1.82 -7.86 18.96
C ARG A 106 1.03 -9.11 19.31
N GLU A 107 0.03 -8.98 20.18
CA GLU A 107 -0.82 -10.11 20.58
C GLU A 107 -1.71 -10.54 19.42
N GLY A 108 -2.28 -9.58 18.69
CA GLY A 108 -3.07 -9.83 17.49
C GLY A 108 -2.25 -10.12 16.23
N GLY A 109 -0.93 -9.88 16.25
CA GLY A 109 -0.02 -10.06 15.12
C GLY A 109 -0.26 -9.08 13.97
N ARG A 110 -0.67 -7.85 14.28
CA ARG A 110 -1.16 -6.86 13.31
C ARG A 110 -0.41 -5.55 13.42
N CYS A 111 -0.35 -4.82 12.32
CA CYS A 111 0.15 -3.45 12.31
C CYS A 111 -0.81 -2.57 11.53
N GLU A 112 -0.96 -1.32 11.95
CA GLU A 112 -1.85 -0.33 11.32
C GLU A 112 -1.10 0.97 11.12
N THR A 113 -1.26 1.61 9.97
CA THR A 113 -0.72 2.93 9.64
C THR A 113 -1.83 3.87 9.23
N GLU A 114 -1.60 5.16 9.44
CA GLU A 114 -2.43 6.21 8.85
C GLU A 114 -2.30 6.21 7.32
N MET A 115 -3.41 6.51 6.64
CA MET A 115 -3.48 6.60 5.18
C MET A 115 -3.96 8.00 4.77
N PRO A 116 -3.57 8.48 3.57
CA PRO A 116 -4.08 9.74 3.04
C PRO A 116 -5.61 9.78 3.01
N LEU A 117 -6.18 10.97 3.25
CA LEU A 117 -7.61 11.18 3.07
C LEU A 117 -7.94 11.22 1.57
N PRO A 118 -9.13 10.75 1.16
CA PRO A 118 -9.58 10.90 -0.21
C PRO A 118 -9.78 12.39 -0.54
N VAL A 119 -9.41 12.78 -1.75
CA VAL A 119 -9.72 14.10 -2.33
C VAL A 119 -11.22 14.22 -2.59
N GLY A 120 -11.89 13.11 -2.92
CA GLY A 120 -13.33 13.06 -3.12
C GLY A 120 -13.79 11.73 -3.70
N THR A 121 -15.08 11.66 -4.04
CA THR A 121 -15.69 10.55 -4.75
C THR A 121 -16.38 11.05 -6.01
N ILE A 122 -16.39 10.23 -7.05
CA ILE A 122 -17.01 10.52 -8.35
C ILE A 122 -17.80 9.30 -8.84
N GLN A 123 -18.69 9.52 -9.80
CA GLN A 123 -19.40 8.47 -10.52
C GLN A 123 -18.87 8.38 -11.96
N ILE A 124 -18.64 7.16 -12.42
CA ILE A 124 -18.09 6.84 -13.73
C ILE A 124 -19.18 6.15 -14.55
N PRO A 125 -19.76 6.83 -15.56
CA PRO A 125 -20.69 6.20 -16.49
C PRO A 125 -19.92 5.27 -17.43
N PHE A 126 -20.24 3.98 -17.40
CA PHE A 126 -19.62 2.98 -18.27
C PHE A 126 -20.60 1.84 -18.56
N ASP A 127 -20.75 1.49 -19.85
CA ASP A 127 -21.58 0.37 -20.31
C ASP A 127 -23.03 0.37 -19.74
N GLY A 128 -23.66 1.55 -19.71
CA GLY A 128 -25.02 1.73 -19.21
C GLY A 128 -25.16 1.60 -17.68
N GLN A 129 -24.05 1.61 -16.94
CA GLN A 129 -23.99 1.54 -15.48
C GLN A 129 -23.18 2.72 -14.92
N GLU A 130 -23.40 3.03 -13.63
CA GLU A 130 -22.62 4.01 -12.89
C GLU A 130 -21.74 3.30 -11.87
N TYR A 131 -20.42 3.49 -11.97
CA TYR A 131 -19.45 2.95 -11.02
C TYR A 131 -18.96 4.03 -10.07
N ASN A 132 -18.82 3.71 -8.78
CA ASN A 132 -18.28 4.66 -7.82
C ASN A 132 -16.75 4.61 -7.87
N ALA A 133 -16.11 5.78 -7.88
CA ALA A 133 -14.67 5.89 -7.74
C ALA A 133 -14.29 6.82 -6.58
N VAL A 134 -13.20 6.49 -5.92
CA VAL A 134 -12.60 7.27 -4.84
C VAL A 134 -11.27 7.81 -5.33
N CYS A 135 -11.11 9.13 -5.26
CA CYS A 135 -9.92 9.83 -5.71
C CYS A 135 -9.00 10.09 -4.53
N PHE A 136 -7.76 9.62 -4.62
CA PHE A 136 -6.65 10.03 -3.76
C PHE A 136 -5.69 10.89 -4.57
N ASP A 137 -4.74 11.53 -3.89
CA ASP A 137 -3.66 12.20 -4.61
C ASP A 137 -2.84 11.17 -5.41
N GLY A 138 -2.67 11.44 -6.70
CA GLY A 138 -1.95 10.56 -7.64
C GLY A 138 -2.68 9.29 -8.12
N ILE A 139 -3.78 8.85 -7.51
CA ILE A 139 -4.48 7.62 -7.91
C ILE A 139 -6.02 7.68 -7.76
N VAL A 140 -6.74 7.15 -8.76
CA VAL A 140 -8.20 7.01 -8.74
C VAL A 140 -8.59 5.53 -8.70
N HIS A 141 -9.37 5.14 -7.71
CA HIS A 141 -9.81 3.75 -7.51
C HIS A 141 -11.29 3.61 -7.83
N THR A 142 -11.63 2.82 -8.84
CA THR A 142 -13.01 2.54 -9.27
C THR A 142 -13.46 1.19 -8.72
N ILE A 143 -14.60 1.18 -8.03
CA ILE A 143 -15.17 0.00 -7.38
C ILE A 143 -16.17 -0.65 -8.34
N VAL A 144 -15.89 -1.89 -8.72
CA VAL A 144 -16.69 -2.70 -9.65
C VAL A 144 -17.33 -3.84 -8.87
N PRO A 145 -18.66 -3.84 -8.63
CA PRO A 145 -19.32 -4.92 -7.92
C PRO A 145 -19.25 -6.25 -8.67
N GLY A 146 -18.99 -7.34 -7.94
CA GLY A 146 -19.00 -8.71 -8.44
C GLY A 146 -17.61 -9.28 -8.72
N GLU A 147 -17.61 -10.44 -9.39
CA GLU A 147 -16.40 -11.18 -9.75
C GLU A 147 -15.47 -10.42 -10.70
N ALA A 148 -14.19 -10.78 -10.66
CA ALA A 148 -13.18 -10.23 -11.54
C ALA A 148 -13.52 -10.46 -13.02
N LYS A 149 -13.44 -9.39 -13.82
CA LYS A 149 -13.68 -9.42 -15.27
C LYS A 149 -12.37 -9.42 -16.03
N GLY A 150 -12.42 -9.84 -17.29
CA GLY A 150 -11.23 -9.93 -18.15
C GLY A 150 -10.60 -8.56 -18.47
N GLU A 151 -9.35 -8.61 -18.94
CA GLU A 151 -8.54 -7.42 -19.24
C GLU A 151 -9.21 -6.44 -20.22
N ALA A 152 -9.98 -6.93 -21.19
CA ALA A 152 -10.71 -6.07 -22.13
C ALA A 152 -11.67 -5.11 -21.41
N PHE A 153 -12.46 -5.63 -20.45
CA PHE A 153 -13.34 -4.82 -19.61
C PHE A 153 -12.53 -3.80 -18.79
N VAL A 154 -11.42 -4.25 -18.19
CA VAL A 154 -10.55 -3.37 -17.39
C VAL A 154 -10.04 -2.19 -18.23
N ARG A 155 -9.54 -2.46 -19.44
CA ARG A 155 -9.00 -1.41 -20.32
C ARG A 155 -10.06 -0.43 -20.82
N GLU A 156 -11.25 -0.91 -21.14
CA GLU A 156 -12.35 -0.05 -21.56
C GLU A 156 -12.85 0.84 -20.42
N LEU A 157 -13.04 0.27 -19.22
CA LEU A 157 -13.41 1.05 -18.04
C LEU A 157 -12.30 2.05 -17.67
N LEU A 158 -11.04 1.64 -17.71
CA LEU A 158 -9.89 2.51 -17.47
C LEU A 158 -9.91 3.75 -18.37
N ALA A 159 -10.21 3.58 -19.67
CA ALA A 159 -10.33 4.72 -20.59
C ALA A 159 -11.45 5.69 -20.19
N ALA A 160 -12.59 5.19 -19.71
CA ALA A 160 -13.68 6.02 -19.21
C ALA A 160 -13.28 6.77 -17.93
N VAL A 161 -12.59 6.11 -16.99
CA VAL A 161 -12.11 6.72 -15.75
C VAL A 161 -11.07 7.80 -16.04
N GLN A 162 -10.11 7.53 -16.93
CA GLN A 162 -9.07 8.49 -17.37
C GLN A 162 -9.68 9.76 -17.98
N ALA A 163 -10.76 9.61 -18.76
CA ALA A 163 -11.48 10.74 -19.33
C ALA A 163 -12.22 11.58 -18.27
N ALA A 164 -12.71 10.93 -17.21
CA ALA A 164 -13.46 11.59 -16.15
C ALA A 164 -12.57 12.27 -15.09
N ALA A 165 -11.45 11.63 -14.72
CA ALA A 165 -10.56 12.10 -13.66
C ALA A 165 -9.09 11.75 -13.96
N PRO A 166 -8.32 12.69 -14.53
CA PRO A 166 -6.90 12.49 -14.78
C PRO A 166 -6.09 12.28 -13.48
N ALA A 167 -5.30 11.22 -13.45
CA ALA A 167 -4.38 10.85 -12.38
C ALA A 167 -3.16 10.09 -12.95
N SER A 168 -2.14 9.89 -12.12
CA SER A 168 -0.90 9.18 -12.48
C SER A 168 -1.05 7.65 -12.46
N ALA A 169 -2.02 7.15 -11.69
CA ALA A 169 -2.37 5.74 -11.61
C ALA A 169 -3.88 5.55 -11.43
N TYR A 170 -4.34 4.33 -11.71
CA TYR A 170 -5.76 3.97 -11.62
C TYR A 170 -5.89 2.56 -11.07
N GLY A 171 -6.78 2.36 -10.11
CA GLY A 171 -7.15 1.02 -9.65
C GLY A 171 -8.56 0.65 -10.09
N ILE A 172 -8.74 -0.56 -10.61
CA ILE A 172 -10.04 -1.19 -10.81
C ILE A 172 -10.17 -2.29 -9.75
N LEU A 173 -11.16 -2.13 -8.87
CA LEU A 173 -11.34 -2.95 -7.68
C LEU A 173 -12.60 -3.80 -7.84
N PHE A 174 -12.42 -5.06 -8.22
CA PHE A 174 -13.54 -6.00 -8.27
C PHE A 174 -13.91 -6.42 -6.84
N LEU A 175 -15.12 -6.10 -6.40
CA LEU A 175 -15.57 -6.29 -5.02
C LEU A 175 -16.77 -7.25 -4.96
N ASN A 176 -16.57 -8.45 -4.42
CA ASN A 176 -17.60 -9.43 -4.17
C ASN A 176 -17.71 -9.76 -2.67
N GLY A 177 -18.60 -9.04 -1.98
CA GLY A 177 -18.70 -9.09 -0.53
C GLY A 177 -17.43 -8.52 0.11
N GLU A 178 -16.74 -9.34 0.90
CA GLU A 178 -15.46 -8.99 1.52
C GLU A 178 -14.25 -9.37 0.64
N ASN A 179 -14.47 -10.08 -0.48
CA ASN A 179 -13.41 -10.43 -1.41
C ASN A 179 -13.16 -9.28 -2.39
N MET A 180 -11.90 -8.89 -2.56
CA MET A 180 -11.48 -7.83 -3.47
C MET A 180 -10.35 -8.32 -4.36
N VAL A 181 -10.49 -8.13 -5.68
CA VAL A 181 -9.39 -8.35 -6.63
C VAL A 181 -8.98 -6.99 -7.22
N PRO A 182 -7.82 -6.45 -6.80
CA PRO A 182 -7.31 -5.19 -7.31
C PRO A 182 -6.52 -5.36 -8.61
N VAL A 183 -6.77 -4.45 -9.57
CA VAL A 183 -5.94 -4.26 -10.76
C VAL A 183 -5.46 -2.83 -10.79
N VAL A 184 -4.15 -2.60 -10.88
CA VAL A 184 -3.55 -1.27 -10.88
C VAL A 184 -2.90 -0.99 -12.23
N TYR A 185 -3.23 0.16 -12.81
CA TYR A 185 -2.58 0.72 -13.98
C TYR A 185 -1.74 1.93 -13.58
N VAL A 186 -0.48 1.97 -14.03
CA VAL A 186 0.43 3.10 -13.81
C VAL A 186 0.78 3.72 -15.16
N CYS A 187 0.50 5.02 -15.31
CA CYS A 187 0.64 5.73 -16.58
C CYS A 187 2.10 5.83 -17.04
N ASP A 188 3.01 6.15 -16.14
CA ASP A 188 4.41 6.42 -16.48
C ASP A 188 5.13 5.18 -17.06
N THR A 189 4.71 3.99 -16.65
CA THR A 189 5.30 2.70 -17.07
C THR A 189 4.43 1.93 -18.06
N ASP A 190 3.23 2.42 -18.38
CA ASP A 190 2.20 1.72 -19.17
C ASP A 190 1.97 0.27 -18.69
N SER A 191 1.97 0.06 -17.39
CA SER A 191 1.88 -1.28 -16.79
C SER A 191 0.51 -1.51 -16.16
N LEU A 192 -0.12 -2.62 -16.51
CA LEU A 192 -1.36 -3.12 -15.89
C LEU A 192 -1.04 -4.37 -15.07
N ILE A 193 -1.21 -4.28 -13.76
CA ILE A 193 -0.78 -5.30 -12.79
C ILE A 193 -1.98 -5.80 -12.01
N TRP A 194 -2.12 -7.11 -11.93
CA TRP A 194 -3.04 -7.77 -11.01
C TRP A 194 -2.30 -7.95 -9.68
N GLU A 195 -2.64 -7.11 -8.71
CA GLU A 195 -1.90 -7.01 -7.45
C GLU A 195 -2.30 -8.15 -6.51
N SER A 196 -1.31 -8.70 -5.80
CA SER A 196 -1.57 -9.66 -4.71
C SER A 196 -2.40 -9.02 -3.61
N SER A 197 -2.05 -7.79 -3.22
CA SER A 197 -2.90 -6.94 -2.40
C SER A 197 -2.62 -5.46 -2.65
N CYS A 198 -3.63 -4.62 -2.44
CA CYS A 198 -3.58 -3.19 -2.74
C CYS A 198 -4.08 -2.39 -1.54
N GLY A 199 -3.14 -1.75 -0.83
CA GLY A 199 -3.46 -0.97 0.35
C GLY A 199 -4.32 0.27 0.09
N SER A 200 -3.99 1.03 -0.95
CA SER A 200 -4.78 2.19 -1.35
C SER A 200 -6.16 1.80 -1.89
N GLY A 201 -6.26 0.65 -2.59
CA GLY A 201 -7.52 0.08 -3.04
C GLY A 201 -8.42 -0.36 -1.88
N SER A 202 -7.84 -1.01 -0.86
CA SER A 202 -8.55 -1.33 0.37
C SER A 202 -9.09 -0.07 1.06
N MET A 203 -8.32 1.01 1.06
CA MET A 203 -8.77 2.28 1.61
C MET A 203 -9.91 2.90 0.80
N ALA A 204 -9.86 2.81 -0.53
CA ALA A 204 -10.96 3.26 -1.40
C ALA A 204 -12.28 2.54 -1.08
N VAL A 205 -12.23 1.21 -0.95
CA VAL A 205 -13.41 0.40 -0.59
C VAL A 205 -13.93 0.78 0.79
N ALA A 206 -13.06 0.88 1.79
CA ALA A 206 -13.47 1.26 3.14
C ALA A 206 -14.07 2.67 3.21
N VAL A 207 -13.51 3.64 2.49
CA VAL A 207 -14.09 4.99 2.36
C VAL A 207 -15.50 4.93 1.75
N PHE A 208 -15.65 4.23 0.62
CA PHE A 208 -16.92 4.10 -0.07
C PHE A 208 -18.00 3.47 0.82
N LEU A 209 -17.68 2.36 1.48
CA LEU A 209 -18.61 1.66 2.36
C LEU A 209 -18.93 2.46 3.62
N ALA A 210 -17.93 3.12 4.23
CA ALA A 210 -18.13 3.94 5.42
C ALA A 210 -19.06 5.14 5.15
N LEU A 211 -18.90 5.81 4.01
CA LEU A 211 -19.77 6.92 3.62
C LEU A 211 -21.25 6.51 3.48
N GLN A 212 -21.52 5.25 3.13
CA GLN A 212 -22.89 4.72 3.09
C GLN A 212 -23.46 4.40 4.47
N GLN A 213 -22.60 4.07 5.43
CA GLN A 213 -23.00 3.74 6.82
C GLN A 213 -23.20 4.99 7.67
N GLY A 214 -22.61 6.13 7.31
CA GLY A 214 -22.77 7.41 7.98
C GLY A 214 -21.72 7.65 9.07
N ASP A 215 -22.00 8.59 9.99
CA ASP A 215 -21.03 9.02 11.01
C ASP A 215 -20.59 7.87 11.94
N GLY A 216 -19.31 7.89 12.32
CA GLY A 216 -18.67 6.85 13.13
C GLY A 216 -17.40 6.30 12.50
N GLU A 217 -16.70 5.44 13.23
CA GLU A 217 -15.56 4.68 12.71
C GLU A 217 -16.00 3.32 12.23
N HIS A 218 -15.73 3.03 10.95
CA HIS A 218 -16.11 1.79 10.28
C HIS A 218 -14.85 1.04 9.87
N ARG A 219 -14.77 -0.25 10.19
CA ARG A 219 -13.63 -1.12 9.90
C ARG A 219 -14.08 -2.29 9.04
N PHE A 220 -13.29 -2.60 8.01
CA PHE A 220 -13.54 -3.64 7.03
C PHE A 220 -12.32 -4.53 6.90
N SER A 221 -12.55 -5.84 6.79
CA SER A 221 -11.51 -6.82 6.46
C SER A 221 -11.72 -7.25 5.01
N LEU A 222 -10.76 -6.94 4.14
CA LEU A 222 -10.83 -7.21 2.71
C LEU A 222 -9.91 -8.37 2.35
N HIS A 223 -10.51 -9.46 1.90
CA HIS A 223 -9.83 -10.67 1.44
C HIS A 223 -9.36 -10.48 0.01
N GLN A 224 -8.05 -10.46 -0.19
CA GLN A 224 -7.39 -10.26 -1.48
C GLN A 224 -6.59 -11.52 -1.86
N PRO A 225 -6.14 -11.66 -3.12
CA PRO A 225 -5.39 -12.84 -3.56
C PRO A 225 -4.18 -13.18 -2.65
N GLY A 226 -3.47 -12.17 -2.16
CA GLY A 226 -2.29 -12.33 -1.30
C GLY A 226 -2.59 -12.43 0.20
N GLY A 227 -3.80 -12.09 0.65
CA GLY A 227 -4.16 -12.13 2.06
C GLY A 227 -5.19 -11.08 2.46
N VAL A 228 -5.26 -10.76 3.75
CA VAL A 228 -6.27 -9.84 4.29
C VAL A 228 -5.65 -8.49 4.60
N ILE A 229 -6.27 -7.42 4.10
CA ILE A 229 -6.01 -6.05 4.54
C ILE A 229 -7.20 -5.56 5.35
N GLU A 230 -6.92 -5.01 6.53
CA GLU A 230 -7.91 -4.30 7.33
C GLU A 230 -7.84 -2.82 6.96
N ALA A 231 -8.99 -2.20 6.71
CA ALA A 231 -9.08 -0.78 6.41
C ALA A 231 -10.20 -0.14 7.23
N ALA A 232 -9.92 1.02 7.80
CA ALA A 232 -10.86 1.76 8.62
C ALA A 232 -10.98 3.21 8.15
N ALA A 233 -12.22 3.71 8.10
CA ALA A 233 -12.54 5.10 7.78
C ALA A 233 -13.45 5.66 8.88
N ALA A 234 -13.10 6.83 9.40
CA ALA A 234 -13.95 7.57 10.33
C ALA A 234 -14.67 8.69 9.59
N ILE A 235 -15.98 8.74 9.76
CA ILE A 235 -16.89 9.71 9.15
C ILE A 235 -17.43 10.64 10.24
N GLU A 236 -17.38 11.94 9.96
CA GLU A 236 -17.99 12.97 10.80
C GLU A 236 -18.68 14.01 9.91
N ASN A 237 -19.96 14.29 10.17
CA ASN A 237 -20.79 15.17 9.37
C ASN A 237 -20.76 14.81 7.86
N GLY A 238 -20.77 13.52 7.55
CA GLY A 238 -20.73 13.01 6.18
C GLY A 238 -19.39 13.20 5.45
N LYS A 239 -18.30 13.51 6.17
CA LYS A 239 -16.95 13.64 5.62
C LYS A 239 -16.00 12.64 6.23
N VAL A 240 -15.07 12.13 5.41
CA VAL A 240 -13.98 11.30 5.90
C VAL A 240 -12.97 12.16 6.63
N ILE A 241 -12.76 11.91 7.93
CA ILE A 241 -11.83 12.66 8.77
C ILE A 241 -10.56 11.88 9.13
N ARG A 242 -10.60 10.56 8.98
CA ARG A 242 -9.46 9.69 9.28
C ARG A 242 -9.53 8.41 8.45
N CYS A 243 -8.37 7.99 7.94
CA CYS A 243 -8.19 6.75 7.23
C CYS A 243 -7.03 5.97 7.86
N ARG A 244 -7.24 4.67 8.07
CA ARG A 244 -6.22 3.77 8.61
C ARG A 244 -6.24 2.45 7.85
N MET A 245 -5.07 1.89 7.66
CA MET A 245 -4.91 0.60 7.02
C MET A 245 -3.96 -0.27 7.82
N GLY A 246 -4.38 -1.50 8.05
CA GLY A 246 -3.60 -2.48 8.77
C GLY A 246 -3.86 -3.89 8.32
N GLY A 247 -3.58 -4.81 9.23
CA GLY A 247 -3.69 -6.25 9.01
C GLY A 247 -2.43 -6.98 9.47
N PRO A 248 -2.39 -8.30 9.26
CA PRO A 248 -1.26 -9.13 9.64
C PRO A 248 0.02 -8.72 8.91
N VAL A 249 1.15 -8.81 9.61
CA VAL A 249 2.49 -8.67 9.03
C VAL A 249 3.39 -9.76 9.60
N SER A 250 4.03 -10.53 8.73
CA SER A 250 5.14 -11.39 9.14
C SER A 250 6.49 -10.75 8.78
N LEU A 251 7.52 -11.04 9.57
CA LEU A 251 8.88 -10.58 9.35
C LEU A 251 9.83 -11.77 9.41
N SER A 252 10.75 -11.87 8.45
CA SER A 252 11.85 -12.83 8.49
C SER A 252 12.84 -12.51 9.61
N GLU A 253 13.76 -13.43 9.89
CA GLU A 253 15.02 -13.10 10.58
C GLU A 253 15.89 -12.17 9.70
N GLU A 254 16.94 -11.60 10.28
CA GLU A 254 17.93 -10.82 9.52
C GLU A 254 18.76 -11.71 8.60
N ILE A 255 18.89 -11.31 7.33
CA ILE A 255 19.63 -12.04 6.30
C ILE A 255 20.77 -11.16 5.80
N ILE A 256 21.98 -11.70 5.73
CA ILE A 256 23.15 -10.98 5.20
C ILE A 256 23.28 -11.23 3.71
N ILE A 257 23.30 -10.15 2.93
CA ILE A 257 23.44 -10.17 1.47
C ILE A 257 24.81 -9.62 1.08
N THR A 258 25.43 -10.24 0.07
CA THR A 258 26.63 -9.73 -0.59
C THR A 258 26.38 -9.65 -2.08
N LEU A 259 26.42 -8.44 -2.63
CA LEU A 259 26.27 -8.18 -4.06
C LEU A 259 27.55 -7.53 -4.63
N PRO A 260 27.81 -7.66 -5.94
CA PRO A 260 28.78 -6.79 -6.60
C PRO A 260 28.34 -5.32 -6.51
N GLU A 261 29.28 -4.39 -6.69
CA GLU A 261 28.92 -3.01 -7.01
C GLU A 261 28.56 -2.92 -8.49
N PHE A 262 27.51 -2.15 -8.81
CA PHE A 262 27.00 -1.99 -10.17
C PHE A 262 27.48 -0.69 -10.81
#